data_AF-A0A0C9SDX6-F1
#
_entry.id   AF-A0A0C9SDX6-F1
#
_cell.length_a   1.000
_cell.length_b   1.000
_cell.length_c   1.000
_cell.angle_alpha   90.00
_cell.angle_beta   90.00
_cell.angle_gamma   90.00
#
_symmetry.space_group_name_H-M   'P 1'
#
loop_
_entity.id
_entity.type
_entity.pdbx_description
1 polymer ?
#
loop_
_entity_poly.entity_id
_entity_poly.type
_entity_poly.pdbx_seq_one_letter_code
_entity_poly.pdbx_strand_id
1 'polypeptide(L)'
;MVVGILMSLFASMSSAVRAFRERTFIIVKPDGVQRGLIGKVVSRFEKNGFKLVAMKFLQAREETLKKHYEELSQRPFFPALIKYMQMGPIVIMVWEGKDIVKRARDIIGATDPLKSCPGTIRGDYGIATGRNVVHGSDSLESSKKEIKLWFSNAEVIPWDQQLDDWLNKEN
;
A
#
# COMPACT_ATOMS: atom_id res chain seq x y z
N MET A 1 -37.18 -25.70 -7.76
CA MET A 1 -35.82 -25.78 -8.34
C MET A 1 -35.35 -24.46 -8.96
N VAL A 2 -36.23 -23.69 -9.62
CA VAL A 2 -35.86 -22.43 -10.32
C VAL A 2 -35.51 -21.26 -9.38
N VAL A 3 -36.15 -21.15 -8.22
CA VAL A 3 -35.87 -20.06 -7.24
C VAL A 3 -34.48 -20.19 -6.58
N GLY A 4 -34.02 -21.42 -6.33
CA GLY A 4 -32.70 -21.68 -5.73
C GLY A 4 -31.53 -21.40 -6.69
N ILE A 5 -31.76 -21.53 -8.00
CA ILE A 5 -30.77 -21.20 -9.04
C ILE A 5 -30.66 -19.68 -9.20
N LEU A 6 -31.76 -18.94 -9.07
CA LEU A 6 -31.73 -17.47 -9.16
C LEU A 6 -30.99 -16.85 -7.95
N MET A 7 -31.22 -17.34 -6.72
CA MET A 7 -30.52 -16.85 -5.53
C MET A 7 -29.02 -17.17 -5.53
N SER A 8 -28.61 -18.34 -6.06
CA SER A 8 -27.18 -18.68 -6.17
C SER A 8 -26.46 -17.86 -7.25
N LEU A 9 -27.15 -17.49 -8.33
CA LEU A 9 -26.66 -16.55 -9.34
C LEU A 9 -26.47 -15.12 -8.78
N PHE A 10 -27.38 -14.64 -7.92
CA PHE A 10 -27.22 -13.33 -7.26
C PHE A 10 -26.08 -13.31 -6.23
N ALA A 11 -25.90 -14.38 -5.44
CA ALA A 11 -24.75 -14.50 -4.53
C ALA A 11 -23.41 -14.59 -5.30
N SER A 12 -23.40 -15.33 -6.42
CA SER A 12 -22.25 -15.46 -7.32
C SER A 12 -21.86 -14.13 -8.00
N MET A 13 -22.84 -13.35 -8.46
CA MET A 13 -22.60 -12.00 -8.99
C MET A 13 -22.12 -11.02 -7.91
N SER A 14 -22.64 -11.11 -6.68
CA SER A 14 -22.16 -10.31 -5.54
C SER A 14 -20.69 -10.61 -5.21
N SER A 15 -20.28 -11.88 -5.25
CA SER A 15 -18.87 -12.27 -5.09
C SER A 15 -17.98 -11.84 -6.27
N ALA A 16 -18.49 -11.85 -7.51
CA ALA A 16 -17.73 -11.41 -8.68
C ALA A 16 -17.55 -9.88 -8.73
N VAL A 17 -18.53 -9.10 -8.26
CA VAL A 17 -18.40 -7.65 -8.04
C VAL A 17 -17.47 -7.34 -6.87
N ARG A 18 -17.40 -8.20 -5.85
CA ARG A 18 -16.38 -8.14 -4.77
C ARG A 18 -14.96 -8.51 -5.25
N ALA A 19 -14.81 -9.20 -6.39
CA ALA A 19 -13.56 -9.84 -6.81
C ALA A 19 -12.51 -8.94 -7.49
N PHE A 20 -12.79 -7.66 -7.76
CA PHE A 20 -11.81 -6.74 -8.36
C PHE A 20 -11.68 -5.43 -7.59
N ARG A 21 -11.25 -5.53 -6.33
CA ARG A 21 -10.77 -4.36 -5.59
C ARG A 21 -9.32 -4.09 -5.97
N GLU A 22 -9.03 -2.83 -6.27
CA GLU A 22 -7.66 -2.41 -6.52
C GLU A 22 -6.79 -2.70 -5.29
N ARG A 23 -5.51 -2.94 -5.54
CA ARG A 23 -4.50 -3.10 -4.50
C ARG A 23 -3.40 -2.08 -4.69
N THR A 24 -2.84 -1.61 -3.60
CA THR A 24 -1.66 -0.72 -3.58
C THR A 24 -0.57 -1.33 -2.69
N PHE A 25 0.68 -1.10 -3.07
CA PHE A 25 1.83 -1.50 -2.29
C PHE A 25 2.39 -0.32 -1.50
N ILE A 26 2.61 -0.53 -0.21
CA ILE A 26 3.07 0.50 0.73
C ILE A 26 4.33 0.01 1.44
N ILE A 27 5.32 0.90 1.62
CA ILE A 27 6.49 0.65 2.49
C ILE A 27 6.54 1.70 3.59
N VAL A 28 6.59 1.29 4.86
CA VAL A 28 7.17 2.12 5.93
C VAL A 28 8.68 1.98 5.84
N LYS A 29 9.34 3.08 5.48
CA LYS A 29 10.78 3.16 5.24
C LYS A 29 11.56 3.08 6.55
N PRO A 30 12.90 2.91 6.52
CA PRO A 30 13.69 2.72 7.74
C PRO A 30 13.53 3.85 8.75
N ASP A 31 13.42 5.10 8.29
CA ASP A 31 13.16 6.26 9.16
C ASP A 31 11.80 6.18 9.86
N GLY A 32 10.75 5.73 9.17
CA GLY A 32 9.43 5.51 9.74
C GLY A 32 9.43 4.41 10.81
N VAL A 33 10.17 3.32 10.58
CA VAL A 33 10.33 2.26 11.57
C VAL A 33 11.12 2.75 12.78
N GLN A 34 12.29 3.36 12.58
CA GLN A 34 13.16 3.84 13.66
C GLN A 34 12.45 4.87 14.57
N ARG A 35 11.49 5.61 14.02
CA ARG A 35 10.69 6.60 14.75
C ARG A 35 9.41 6.04 15.38
N GLY A 36 9.18 4.73 15.30
CA GLY A 36 7.99 4.09 15.87
C GLY A 36 6.68 4.46 15.15
N LEU A 37 6.74 4.78 13.85
CA LEU A 37 5.58 5.27 13.10
C LEU A 37 4.78 4.18 12.37
N ILE A 38 5.14 2.90 12.51
CA ILE A 38 4.46 1.79 11.84
C ILE A 38 2.95 1.83 12.12
N GLY A 39 2.56 1.82 13.40
CA GLY A 39 1.14 1.87 13.79
C GLY A 39 0.44 3.15 13.35
N LYS A 40 1.15 4.28 13.30
CA LYS A 40 0.60 5.56 12.80
C LYS A 40 0.29 5.48 11.31
N VAL A 41 1.16 4.87 10.51
CA VAL A 41 0.94 4.66 9.07
C VAL A 41 -0.22 3.68 8.85
N VAL A 42 -0.19 2.50 9.48
CA VAL A 42 -1.24 1.47 9.37
C VAL A 42 -2.61 2.06 9.69
N SER A 43 -2.71 2.79 10.81
CA SER A 43 -3.96 3.40 11.25
C SER A 43 -4.57 4.38 10.23
N ARG A 44 -3.76 5.05 9.38
CA ARG A 44 -4.30 5.93 8.34
C ARG A 44 -5.08 5.15 7.28
N PHE A 45 -4.62 3.96 6.92
CA PHE A 45 -5.30 3.12 5.95
C PHE A 45 -6.51 2.43 6.57
N GLU A 46 -6.39 1.88 7.77
CA GLU A 46 -7.50 1.22 8.48
C GLU A 46 -8.67 2.17 8.74
N LYS A 47 -8.40 3.42 9.17
CA LYS A 47 -9.44 4.42 9.43
C LYS A 47 -10.20 4.84 8.17
N ASN A 48 -9.62 4.66 6.98
CA ASN A 48 -10.30 4.88 5.71
C ASN A 48 -11.10 3.66 5.24
N GLY A 49 -11.13 2.58 6.03
CA GLY A 49 -11.85 1.35 5.72
C GLY A 49 -11.11 0.40 4.77
N PHE A 50 -9.84 0.69 4.43
CA PHE A 50 -9.07 -0.17 3.55
C PHE A 50 -8.71 -1.50 4.22
N LYS A 51 -8.62 -2.54 3.40
CA LYS A 51 -8.40 -3.92 3.85
C LYS A 51 -6.91 -4.28 3.74
N LEU A 52 -6.28 -4.63 4.85
CA LEU A 52 -4.92 -5.18 4.85
C LEU A 52 -4.95 -6.63 4.38
N VAL A 53 -4.21 -6.96 3.31
CA VAL A 53 -4.19 -8.33 2.74
C VAL A 53 -2.80 -8.97 2.75
N ALA A 54 -1.75 -8.22 3.04
CA ALA A 54 -0.42 -8.76 3.32
C ALA A 54 0.43 -7.75 4.12
N MET A 55 1.30 -8.23 5.00
CA MET A 55 2.26 -7.41 5.74
C MET A 55 3.52 -8.21 6.08
N LYS A 56 4.70 -7.62 5.92
CA LYS A 56 5.98 -8.19 6.38
C LYS A 56 6.87 -7.14 7.01
N PHE A 57 7.57 -7.54 8.07
CA PHE A 57 8.68 -6.79 8.65
C PHE A 57 9.99 -7.49 8.28
N LEU A 58 10.90 -6.80 7.59
CA LEU A 58 12.14 -7.41 7.10
C LEU A 58 13.27 -6.40 6.89
N GLN A 59 14.49 -6.91 6.82
CA GLN A 59 15.63 -6.19 6.25
C GLN A 59 15.68 -6.43 4.74
N ALA A 60 15.52 -5.38 3.94
CA ALA A 60 15.49 -5.51 2.49
C ALA A 60 16.86 -5.83 1.90
N ARG A 61 16.90 -6.77 0.95
CA ARG A 61 18.10 -7.10 0.18
C ARG A 61 18.38 -6.04 -0.86
N GLU A 62 19.65 -5.77 -1.15
CA GLU A 62 20.07 -4.73 -2.09
C GLU A 62 19.51 -4.99 -3.49
N GLU A 63 19.55 -6.24 -3.94
CA GLU A 63 19.12 -6.65 -5.27
C GLU A 63 17.62 -6.39 -5.46
N THR A 64 16.82 -6.66 -4.42
CA THR A 64 15.37 -6.39 -4.43
C THR A 64 15.10 -4.89 -4.45
N LEU A 65 15.85 -4.09 -3.67
CA LEU A 65 15.71 -2.63 -3.68
C LEU A 65 16.09 -2.02 -5.03
N LYS A 66 17.16 -2.50 -5.66
CA LYS A 66 17.58 -2.05 -7.01
C LYS A 66 16.51 -2.34 -8.05
N LYS A 67 15.89 -3.52 -8.00
CA LYS A 67 14.73 -3.86 -8.85
C LYS A 67 13.52 -2.98 -8.56
N HIS A 68 13.21 -2.74 -7.29
CA HIS A 68 12.09 -1.90 -6.89
C HIS A 68 12.24 -0.45 -7.37
N TYR A 69 13.46 0.10 -7.36
CA TYR A 69 13.76 1.46 -7.81
C TYR A 69 14.41 1.53 -9.20
N GLU A 70 14.24 0.51 -10.05
CA GLU A 70 14.93 0.39 -11.34
C GLU A 70 14.72 1.60 -12.25
N GLU A 71 13.50 2.15 -12.27
CA GLU A 71 13.16 3.35 -13.04
C GLU A 71 13.93 4.60 -12.60
N LEU A 72 14.50 4.58 -11.38
CA LEU A 72 15.33 5.65 -10.84
C LEU A 72 16.82 5.37 -10.99
N SER A 73 17.24 4.26 -11.59
CA SER A 73 18.65 3.82 -11.67
C SER A 73 19.60 4.85 -12.29
N GLN A 74 19.10 5.66 -13.23
CA GLN A 74 19.87 6.72 -13.90
C GLN A 74 19.89 8.04 -13.12
N ARG A 75 19.20 8.14 -11.98
CA ARG A 75 19.16 9.35 -11.16
C ARG A 75 20.41 9.43 -10.28
N PRO A 76 21.01 10.63 -10.12
CA PRO A 76 22.25 10.77 -9.33
C PRO A 76 22.09 10.38 -7.86
N PHE A 77 20.87 10.44 -7.32
CA PHE A 77 20.56 10.07 -5.94
C PHE A 77 20.31 8.56 -5.74
N PHE A 78 20.28 7.74 -6.80
CA PHE A 78 19.94 6.32 -6.71
C PHE A 78 20.84 5.52 -5.75
N PRO A 79 22.19 5.65 -5.79
CA PRO A 79 23.04 4.94 -4.83
C PRO A 79 22.74 5.31 -3.38
N ALA A 80 22.47 6.60 -3.12
CA ALA A 80 22.10 7.08 -1.80
C ALA A 80 20.72 6.57 -1.34
N LEU A 81 19.76 6.44 -2.26
CA LEU A 81 18.44 5.86 -2.01
C LEU A 81 18.54 4.39 -1.60
N ILE A 82 19.31 3.58 -2.33
CA ILE A 82 19.51 2.16 -2.01
C ILE A 82 20.19 2.02 -0.65
N LYS A 83 21.29 2.75 -0.42
CA LYS A 83 21.98 2.76 0.87
C LYS A 83 21.04 3.13 2.01
N TYR A 84 20.24 4.18 1.84
CA TYR A 84 19.25 4.62 2.81
C TYR A 84 18.24 3.52 3.16
N MET A 85 17.69 2.84 2.15
CA MET A 85 16.72 1.76 2.37
C MET A 85 17.34 0.53 3.03
N GLN A 86 18.66 0.38 3.00
CA GLN A 86 19.41 -0.66 3.73
C GLN A 86 19.81 -0.26 5.16
N MET A 87 19.63 0.99 5.58
CA MET A 87 20.06 1.46 6.91
C MET A 87 19.26 0.88 8.08
N GLY A 88 18.15 0.19 7.80
CA GLY A 88 17.34 -0.46 8.81
C GLY A 88 16.21 -1.28 8.21
N PRO A 89 15.38 -1.90 9.04
CA PRO A 89 14.29 -2.72 8.58
C PRO A 89 13.16 -1.85 8.01
N ILE A 90 12.34 -2.46 7.18
CA ILE A 90 11.14 -1.87 6.59
C ILE A 90 9.92 -2.69 6.93
N VAL A 91 8.75 -2.05 6.89
CA VAL A 91 7.47 -2.75 6.84
C VAL A 91 6.89 -2.58 5.46
N ILE A 92 6.63 -3.69 4.77
CA ILE A 92 5.93 -3.69 3.49
C ILE A 92 4.52 -4.22 3.67
N MET A 93 3.57 -3.64 2.95
CA MET A 93 2.15 -3.93 3.08
C MET A 93 1.47 -3.94 1.72
N VAL A 94 0.41 -4.75 1.61
CA VAL A 94 -0.54 -4.69 0.51
C VAL A 94 -1.89 -4.33 1.08
N TRP A 95 -2.46 -3.23 0.60
CA TRP A 95 -3.78 -2.76 0.96
C TRP A 95 -4.73 -2.90 -0.22
N GLU A 96 -5.98 -3.25 0.06
CA GLU A 96 -7.03 -3.47 -0.92
C GLU A 96 -8.23 -2.54 -0.66
N GLY A 97 -8.80 -1.98 -1.73
CA GLY A 97 -9.99 -1.14 -1.65
C GLY A 97 -10.30 -0.39 -2.95
N LYS A 98 -11.42 0.33 -2.97
CA LYS A 98 -11.83 1.16 -4.11
C LYS A 98 -10.90 2.37 -4.28
N ASP A 99 -10.44 2.60 -5.51
CA ASP A 99 -9.53 3.68 -5.91
C ASP A 99 -8.29 3.80 -5.01
N ILE A 100 -7.83 2.69 -4.43
CA ILE A 100 -6.89 2.73 -3.31
C ILE A 100 -5.52 3.23 -3.72
N VAL A 101 -5.09 3.02 -4.96
CA VAL A 101 -3.79 3.53 -5.43
C VAL A 101 -3.76 5.05 -5.34
N LYS A 102 -4.79 5.71 -5.90
CA LYS A 102 -4.93 7.17 -5.84
C LYS A 102 -5.12 7.65 -4.39
N ARG A 103 -6.06 7.05 -3.66
CA ARG A 103 -6.35 7.47 -2.28
C ARG A 103 -5.17 7.29 -1.33
N ALA A 104 -4.35 6.25 -1.54
CA ALA A 104 -3.10 6.07 -0.80
C ALA A 104 -2.14 7.23 -1.02
N ARG A 105 -2.00 7.73 -2.25
CA ARG A 105 -1.17 8.90 -2.54
C ARG A 105 -1.69 10.15 -1.83
N ASP A 106 -3.00 10.34 -1.78
CA ASP A 106 -3.63 11.45 -1.06
C ASP A 106 -3.38 11.37 0.46
N ILE A 107 -3.51 10.16 1.04
CA ILE A 107 -3.21 9.90 2.46
C ILE A 107 -1.73 10.14 2.78
N ILE A 108 -0.84 9.73 1.87
CA ILE A 108 0.61 9.84 2.05
C ILE A 108 1.07 11.30 1.99
N GLY A 109 0.55 12.08 1.04
CA GLY A 109 0.99 13.44 0.77
C GLY A 109 2.13 13.53 -0.27
N ALA A 110 2.50 14.77 -0.62
CA ALA A 110 3.51 15.06 -1.63
C ALA A 110 4.88 14.44 -1.30
N THR A 111 5.72 14.20 -2.31
CA THR A 111 7.07 13.61 -2.11
C THR A 111 7.93 14.44 -1.18
N ASP A 112 7.82 15.76 -1.29
CA ASP A 112 8.40 16.74 -0.39
C ASP A 112 7.44 16.98 0.79
N PRO A 113 7.83 16.64 2.04
CA PRO A 113 7.02 16.90 3.22
C PRO A 113 6.59 18.34 3.38
N LEU A 114 7.44 19.31 2.99
CA LEU A 114 7.13 20.74 3.11
C LEU A 114 6.03 21.20 2.16
N LYS A 115 5.70 20.40 1.16
CA LYS A 115 4.59 20.62 0.21
C LYS A 115 3.38 19.75 0.53
N SER A 116 3.42 18.99 1.62
CA SER A 116 2.33 18.10 2.02
C SER A 116 1.37 18.84 2.94
N CYS A 117 0.06 18.67 2.73
CA CYS A 117 -0.94 19.26 3.60
C CYS A 117 -0.91 18.63 5.00
N PRO A 118 -1.24 19.39 6.07
CA PRO A 118 -1.52 18.83 7.39
C PRO A 118 -2.57 17.73 7.31
N GLY A 119 -2.41 16.67 8.11
CA GLY A 119 -3.26 15.47 8.09
C GLY A 119 -2.81 14.37 7.13
N THR A 120 -1.87 14.64 6.21
CA THR A 120 -1.19 13.60 5.43
C THR A 120 -0.05 12.96 6.22
N ILE A 121 0.38 11.75 5.87
CA ILE A 121 1.49 11.08 6.60
C ILE A 121 2.76 11.93 6.53
N ARG A 122 3.09 12.46 5.36
CA ARG A 122 4.30 13.27 5.18
C ARG A 122 4.17 14.68 5.74
N GLY A 123 2.97 15.28 5.69
CA GLY A 123 2.73 16.56 6.34
C GLY A 123 2.85 16.49 7.86
N ASP A 124 2.36 15.40 8.47
CA ASP A 124 2.39 15.24 9.93
C ASP A 124 3.74 14.74 10.46
N TYR A 125 4.47 13.93 9.68
CA TYR A 125 5.65 13.22 10.18
C TYR A 125 6.92 13.42 9.35
N GLY A 126 6.85 13.97 8.15
CA GLY A 126 8.02 14.22 7.31
C GLY A 126 8.63 15.61 7.58
N ILE A 127 9.94 15.74 7.37
CA ILE A 127 10.64 17.04 7.43
C ILE A 127 11.44 17.25 6.15
N ALA A 128 12.24 16.25 5.75
CA ALA A 128 13.10 16.31 4.58
C ALA A 128 12.69 15.26 3.53
N THR A 129 12.82 15.60 2.24
CA THR A 129 12.46 14.71 1.11
C THR A 129 13.17 13.35 1.17
N GLY A 130 14.43 13.31 1.62
CA GLY A 130 15.20 12.07 1.77
C GLY A 130 14.79 11.20 2.98
N ARG A 131 13.90 11.70 3.85
CA ARG A 131 13.38 11.06 5.07
C ARG A 131 11.88 11.30 5.18
N ASN A 132 11.16 10.86 4.15
CA ASN A 132 9.73 11.08 3.99
C ASN A 132 8.86 9.90 4.42
N VAL A 133 9.36 9.06 5.33
CA VAL A 133 8.63 8.03 6.12
C VAL A 133 8.05 6.85 5.36
N VAL A 134 7.39 7.08 4.23
CA VAL A 134 6.54 6.08 3.57
C VAL A 134 6.68 6.14 2.05
N HIS A 135 6.61 4.98 1.42
CA HIS A 135 6.41 4.79 -0.03
C HIS A 135 4.99 4.30 -0.29
N GLY A 136 4.44 4.67 -1.45
CA GLY A 136 3.22 4.07 -1.96
C GLY A 136 3.21 4.14 -3.49
N SER A 137 2.75 3.07 -4.13
CA SER A 137 2.67 2.95 -5.59
C SER A 137 1.98 4.15 -6.21
N ASP A 138 2.45 4.59 -7.37
CA ASP A 138 1.94 5.78 -8.07
C ASP A 138 0.85 5.48 -9.11
N SER A 139 0.72 4.21 -9.49
CA SER A 139 -0.17 3.73 -10.53
C SER A 139 -0.55 2.28 -10.26
N LEU A 140 -1.67 1.84 -10.83
CA LEU A 140 -2.13 0.45 -10.71
C LEU A 140 -1.11 -0.53 -11.30
N GLU A 141 -0.43 -0.13 -12.38
CA GLU A 141 0.60 -0.94 -13.02
C GLU A 141 1.86 -1.06 -12.16
N SER A 142 2.34 0.05 -11.60
CA SER A 142 3.45 0.03 -10.64
C SER A 142 3.11 -0.82 -9.41
N SER A 143 1.90 -0.66 -8.87
CA SER A 143 1.43 -1.47 -7.74
C SER A 143 1.47 -2.97 -8.03
N LYS A 144 0.96 -3.43 -9.17
CA LYS A 144 1.01 -4.85 -9.55
C LYS A 144 2.45 -5.37 -9.62
N LYS A 145 3.36 -4.61 -10.22
CA LYS A 145 4.79 -4.96 -10.32
C LYS A 145 5.43 -5.04 -8.94
N GLU A 146 5.19 -4.05 -8.09
CA GLU A 146 5.72 -3.98 -6.73
C GLU A 146 5.19 -5.13 -5.86
N ILE A 147 3.88 -5.40 -5.87
CA ILE A 147 3.29 -6.52 -5.13
C ILE A 147 3.95 -7.85 -5.55
N LYS A 148 4.08 -8.10 -6.86
CA LYS A 148 4.70 -9.32 -7.40
C LYS A 148 6.19 -9.44 -7.07
N LEU A 149 6.90 -8.31 -6.94
CA LEU A 149 8.31 -8.30 -6.55
C LEU A 149 8.50 -8.68 -5.08
N TRP A 150 7.61 -8.19 -4.21
CA TRP A 150 7.79 -8.26 -2.76
C TRP A 150 7.01 -9.40 -2.08
N PHE A 151 5.95 -9.90 -2.69
CA PHE A 151 5.08 -10.93 -2.16
C PHE A 151 4.82 -12.03 -3.20
N SER A 152 4.84 -13.27 -2.74
CA SER A 152 4.25 -14.40 -3.46
C SER A 152 2.72 -14.35 -3.35
N ASN A 153 2.03 -15.01 -4.28
CA ASN A 153 0.56 -15.06 -4.26
C ASN A 153 -0.01 -15.67 -2.99
N ALA A 154 0.72 -16.60 -2.34
CA ALA A 154 0.28 -17.24 -1.10
C ALA A 154 0.37 -16.33 0.12
N GLU A 155 1.20 -15.29 0.09
CA GLU A 155 1.33 -14.31 1.17
C GLU A 155 0.25 -13.22 1.12
N VAL A 156 -0.50 -13.14 0.02
CA VAL A 156 -1.62 -12.20 -0.14
C VAL A 156 -2.91 -12.93 0.20
N ILE A 157 -3.43 -12.67 1.39
CA ILE A 157 -4.51 -13.46 1.99
C ILE A 157 -5.87 -12.91 1.55
N PRO A 158 -6.69 -13.70 0.83
CA PRO A 158 -8.07 -13.33 0.58
C PRO A 158 -8.89 -13.51 1.87
N TRP A 159 -9.63 -12.48 2.26
CA TRP A 159 -10.58 -12.53 3.36
C TRP A 159 -11.71 -11.53 3.19
N ASP A 160 -12.84 -11.81 3.83
CA ASP A 160 -14.06 -11.01 3.77
C ASP A 160 -14.12 -9.98 4.90
N GLN A 161 -14.15 -8.71 4.53
CA GLN A 161 -14.34 -7.62 5.48
C GLN A 161 -15.84 -7.45 5.73
N GLN A 162 -16.31 -7.79 6.92
CA GLN A 162 -17.74 -7.75 7.26
C GLN A 162 -18.38 -6.35 7.15
N LEU A 163 -17.56 -5.29 7.20
CA LEU A 163 -17.98 -3.91 7.08
C LEU A 163 -18.14 -3.44 5.63
N ASP A 164 -17.96 -4.33 4.64
CA ASP A 164 -17.82 -3.93 3.26
C ASP A 164 -19.02 -3.14 2.71
N ASP A 165 -20.23 -3.63 2.99
CA ASP A 165 -21.47 -3.01 2.53
C ASP A 165 -21.65 -1.60 3.16
N TRP A 166 -21.18 -1.37 4.38
CA TRP A 166 -21.22 -0.05 5.02
C TRP A 166 -20.23 0.94 4.42
N LEU A 167 -19.13 0.45 3.84
CA LEU A 167 -18.05 1.27 3.31
C LEU A 167 -18.21 1.55 1.80
N ASN A 168 -18.77 0.61 1.04
CA ASN A 168 -18.68 0.62 -0.42
C ASN A 168 -20.00 0.45 -1.16
N LYS A 169 -21.13 0.24 -0.46
CA LYS A 169 -22.43 0.10 -1.14
C LYS A 169 -22.81 1.42 -1.83
N GLU A 170 -22.94 1.37 -3.15
CA GLU A 170 -23.53 2.44 -3.94
C GLU A 170 -25.07 2.29 -3.94
N ASN A 171 -25.78 3.42 -4.02
CA ASN A 171 -27.24 3.47 -4.00
C ASN A 171 -27.86 2.88 -5.27
#